data_AF-A0A0F4KWG7-F1
#
_entry.id   AF-A0A0F4KWG7-F1
#
_cell.length_a   1.000
_cell.length_b   1.000
_cell.length_c   1.000
_cell.angle_alpha   90.00
_cell.angle_beta   90.00
_cell.angle_gamma   90.00
#
_symmetry.space_group_name_H-M   'P 1'
#
loop_
_entity.id
_entity.type
_entity.pdbx_description
1 polymer ?
#
loop_
_entity_poly.entity_id
_entity_poly.type
_entity_poly.pdbx_seq_one_letter_code
_entity_poly.pdbx_strand_id
1 'polypeptide(L)'
;MRDPNPITRAAMASDEPVFRQVGVGPWQEEHPEQPLPTDPRYDPELLEQGDRRNVLDRYRYWKVDAIRDDLDRRGRHDFEVAVENWTHDFNIGSMVRTANAFAARRVHIVGPHKWNRKGSLMTELYQHVVHDPDIATMTATLREEAAGQGESTPRMIAIDNVPGAVPMETYRFPRRCLLMFGAEGPGLSEKALELADDVVYISQFGSVRSINAGAAAAVAMHSWICQHAEVAGP
;
A
#
# COMPACT_ATOMS: atom_id res chain seq x y z
N MET A 1 35.79 -24.01 0.79
CA MET A 1 34.89 -23.04 0.15
C MET A 1 34.73 -23.43 -1.31
N ARG A 2 33.51 -23.46 -1.85
CA ARG A 2 33.27 -23.68 -3.29
C ARG A 2 33.72 -22.44 -4.07
N ASP A 3 34.36 -22.64 -5.22
CA ASP A 3 34.72 -21.55 -6.14
C ASP A 3 33.43 -20.84 -6.60
N PRO A 4 33.36 -19.49 -6.61
CA PRO A 4 32.15 -18.78 -7.01
C PRO A 4 31.83 -19.09 -8.47
N ASN A 5 30.53 -19.20 -8.79
CA ASN A 5 30.12 -19.46 -10.17
C ASN A 5 30.58 -18.31 -11.10
N PRO A 6 30.62 -18.54 -12.44
CA PRO A 6 31.08 -17.53 -13.39
C PRO A 6 30.36 -16.18 -13.28
N ILE A 7 29.06 -16.18 -12.95
CA ILE A 7 28.27 -14.94 -12.79
C ILE A 7 28.71 -14.18 -11.54
N THR A 8 28.91 -14.86 -10.41
CA THR A 8 29.40 -14.23 -9.18
C THR A 8 30.78 -13.62 -9.38
N ARG A 9 31.68 -14.30 -10.10
CA ARG A 9 33.01 -13.75 -10.43
C ARG A 9 32.93 -12.53 -11.32
N ALA A 10 32.08 -12.56 -12.35
CA ALA A 10 31.85 -11.41 -13.22
C ALA A 10 31.26 -10.22 -12.46
N ALA A 11 30.29 -10.45 -11.57
CA ALA A 11 29.71 -9.40 -10.72
C ALA A 11 30.75 -8.77 -9.79
N MET A 12 31.57 -9.59 -9.11
CA MET A 12 32.65 -9.08 -8.25
C MET A 12 33.71 -8.28 -9.02
N ALA A 13 33.89 -8.56 -10.32
CA ALA A 13 34.83 -7.86 -11.18
C ALA A 13 34.22 -6.65 -11.92
N SER A 14 32.93 -6.38 -11.73
CA SER A 14 32.19 -5.37 -12.51
C SER A 14 32.26 -3.95 -11.93
N ASP A 15 32.84 -3.78 -10.73
CA ASP A 15 32.76 -2.56 -9.93
C ASP A 15 31.31 -2.11 -9.61
N GLU A 16 30.31 -2.95 -9.93
CA GLU A 16 28.91 -2.79 -9.58
C GLU A 16 28.51 -3.74 -8.43
N PRO A 17 27.56 -3.35 -7.56
CA PRO A 17 26.81 -2.10 -7.59
C PRO A 17 27.46 -0.97 -6.79
N VAL A 18 27.45 0.25 -7.35
CA VAL A 18 27.54 1.49 -6.56
C VAL A 18 26.12 1.92 -6.20
N PHE A 19 25.72 1.73 -4.94
CA PHE A 19 24.39 2.12 -4.49
C PHE A 19 24.30 3.62 -4.24
N ARG A 20 23.18 4.23 -4.64
CA ARG A 20 22.84 5.58 -4.20
C ARG A 20 22.69 5.61 -2.67
N GLN A 21 23.17 6.67 -2.04
CA GLN A 21 22.88 6.92 -0.64
C GLN A 21 21.39 7.24 -0.48
N VAL A 22 20.73 6.60 0.49
CA VAL A 22 19.32 6.86 0.80
C VAL A 22 19.26 7.71 2.07
N GLY A 23 18.43 8.74 2.03
CA GLY A 23 18.25 9.66 3.14
C GLY A 23 19.40 10.64 3.31
N VAL A 24 19.41 11.30 4.46
CA VAL A 24 20.23 12.48 4.77
C VAL A 24 21.02 12.27 6.06
N GLY A 25 22.15 12.95 6.19
CA GLY A 25 22.94 13.01 7.42
C GLY A 25 22.30 13.91 8.51
N PRO A 26 23.02 14.13 9.63
CA PRO A 26 22.64 15.08 10.66
C PRO A 26 22.29 16.46 10.10
N TRP A 27 21.34 17.15 10.72
CA TRP A 27 20.87 18.47 10.26
C TRP A 27 22.00 19.48 10.12
N GLN A 28 22.92 19.52 11.09
CA GLN A 28 24.04 20.48 11.07
C GLN A 28 25.02 20.24 9.91
N GLU A 29 25.10 19.01 9.40
CA GLU A 29 25.95 18.67 8.25
C GLU A 29 25.28 19.02 6.92
N GLU A 30 23.98 18.71 6.79
CA GLU A 30 23.19 18.95 5.57
C GLU A 30 22.77 20.42 5.42
N HIS A 31 22.66 21.14 6.54
CA HIS A 31 22.20 22.52 6.61
C HIS A 31 23.08 23.37 7.56
N PRO A 32 24.39 23.54 7.26
CA PRO A 32 25.35 24.18 8.16
C PRO A 32 25.04 25.65 8.49
N GLU A 33 24.35 26.34 7.58
CA GLU A 33 23.98 27.74 7.71
C GLU A 33 22.59 27.94 8.36
N GLN A 34 21.88 26.87 8.71
CA GLN A 34 20.52 26.95 9.26
C GLN A 34 20.49 26.53 10.74
N PRO A 35 19.77 27.26 11.61
CA PRO A 35 19.59 26.83 12.99
C PRO A 35 18.81 25.51 13.06
N LEU A 36 18.96 24.78 14.17
CA LEU A 36 18.13 23.60 14.42
C LEU A 36 16.64 23.98 14.40
N PRO A 37 15.79 23.21 13.70
CA PRO A 37 14.36 23.45 13.68
C PRO A 37 13.75 23.37 15.08
N THR A 38 12.89 24.33 15.42
CA THR A 38 12.14 24.36 16.69
C THR A 38 10.70 23.88 16.54
N ASP A 39 10.27 23.58 15.32
CA ASP A 39 8.93 23.09 15.02
C ASP A 39 8.72 21.68 15.63
N PRO A 40 7.62 21.45 16.38
CA PRO A 40 7.39 20.21 17.12
C PRO A 40 7.22 18.97 16.23
N ARG A 41 7.02 19.15 14.92
CA ARG A 41 6.96 18.06 13.93
C ARG A 41 8.30 17.35 13.74
N TYR A 42 9.40 18.03 14.01
CA TYR A 42 10.74 17.45 13.88
C TYR A 42 11.06 16.52 15.05
N ASP A 43 11.72 15.42 14.74
CA ASP A 43 12.23 14.44 15.67
C ASP A 43 13.68 14.80 16.07
N PRO A 44 13.95 15.06 17.36
CA PRO A 44 15.30 15.45 17.80
C PRO A 44 16.36 14.41 17.50
N GLU A 45 16.05 13.11 17.57
CA GLU A 45 17.01 12.04 17.31
C GLU A 45 17.38 11.98 15.84
N LEU A 46 16.39 12.13 14.95
CA LEU A 46 16.64 12.19 13.50
C LEU A 46 17.44 13.44 13.11
N LEU A 47 17.18 14.58 13.75
CA LEU A 47 17.96 15.80 13.52
C LEU A 47 19.44 15.61 13.90
N GLU A 48 19.71 14.89 14.98
CA GLU A 48 21.07 14.63 15.48
C GLU A 48 21.81 13.55 14.69
N GLN A 49 21.14 12.45 14.34
CA GLN A 49 21.79 11.26 13.76
C GLN A 49 21.63 11.15 12.23
N GLY A 50 20.74 11.95 11.66
CA GLY A 50 20.31 11.84 10.27
C GLY A 50 19.08 10.95 10.08
N ASP A 51 18.50 11.04 8.89
CA ASP A 51 17.26 10.34 8.55
C ASP A 51 17.46 9.44 7.31
N ARG A 52 17.62 8.14 7.56
CA ARG A 52 17.79 7.10 6.53
C ARG A 52 16.49 6.44 6.08
N ARG A 53 15.32 6.89 6.56
CA ARG A 53 14.03 6.27 6.23
C ARG A 53 13.70 6.43 4.74
N ASN A 54 12.83 5.60 4.19
CA ASN A 54 12.36 5.75 2.82
C ASN A 54 11.12 6.67 2.76
N VAL A 55 11.29 7.95 3.11
CA VAL A 55 10.26 8.98 3.06
C VAL A 55 10.61 10.05 2.02
N LEU A 56 9.63 10.81 1.56
CA LEU A 56 9.86 11.97 0.68
C LEU A 56 10.72 13.02 1.39
N ASP A 57 11.48 13.80 0.62
CA ASP A 57 12.43 14.77 1.18
C ASP A 57 11.77 15.82 2.09
N ARG A 58 10.54 16.22 1.78
CA ARG A 58 9.74 17.13 2.61
C ARG A 58 9.42 16.60 4.02
N TYR A 59 9.52 15.29 4.22
CA TYR A 59 9.24 14.59 5.47
C TYR A 59 10.51 14.20 6.23
N ARG A 60 11.67 14.60 5.74
CA ARG A 60 12.94 14.33 6.42
C ARG A 60 12.92 14.93 7.81
N TYR A 61 13.42 14.15 8.75
CA TYR A 61 13.47 14.48 10.17
C TYR A 61 12.11 14.59 10.86
N TRP A 62 10.97 14.40 10.18
CA TRP A 62 9.67 14.50 10.83
C TRP A 62 9.36 13.25 11.65
N LYS A 63 8.67 13.45 12.78
CA LYS A 63 8.06 12.38 13.57
C LYS A 63 7.04 11.61 12.74
N VAL A 64 6.84 10.35 13.08
CA VAL A 64 5.87 9.48 12.40
C VAL A 64 4.47 10.08 12.41
N ASP A 65 3.98 10.52 13.57
CA ASP A 65 2.64 11.10 13.69
C ASP A 65 2.52 12.40 12.86
N ALA A 66 3.57 13.23 12.81
CA ALA A 66 3.57 14.45 12.00
C ALA A 66 3.46 14.15 10.49
N ILE A 67 4.05 13.05 10.02
CA ILE A 67 3.89 12.59 8.63
C ILE A 67 2.46 12.11 8.40
N ARG A 68 1.92 11.28 9.30
CA ARG A 68 0.54 10.78 9.20
C ARG A 68 -0.47 11.94 9.17
N ASP A 69 -0.34 12.89 10.07
CA ASP A 69 -1.24 14.04 10.18
C ASP A 69 -1.17 14.92 8.93
N ASP A 70 0.01 15.11 8.34
CA ASP A 70 0.14 15.84 7.08
C ASP A 70 -0.48 15.10 5.89
N LEU A 71 -0.34 13.77 5.82
CA LEU A 71 -1.01 12.95 4.79
C LEU A 71 -2.53 13.08 4.92
N ASP A 72 -3.07 12.99 6.14
CA ASP A 72 -4.50 13.11 6.39
C ASP A 72 -5.00 14.53 6.05
N ARG A 73 -4.26 15.57 6.43
CA ARG A 73 -4.58 16.97 6.13
C ARG A 73 -4.55 17.30 4.64
N ARG A 74 -3.64 16.68 3.88
CA ARG A 74 -3.58 16.85 2.41
C ARG A 74 -4.70 16.08 1.69
N GLY A 75 -5.41 15.21 2.40
CA GLY A 75 -6.45 14.35 1.87
C GLY A 75 -5.89 13.03 1.38
N ARG A 76 -6.63 11.96 1.69
CA ARG A 76 -6.46 10.63 1.11
C ARG A 76 -7.52 10.42 0.03
N HIS A 77 -7.25 9.50 -0.88
CA HIS A 77 -8.20 9.11 -1.90
C HIS A 77 -9.30 8.22 -1.31
N ASP A 78 -10.52 8.33 -1.85
CA ASP A 78 -11.72 7.66 -1.33
C ASP A 78 -11.79 6.15 -1.59
N PHE A 79 -10.73 5.56 -2.15
CA PHE A 79 -10.62 4.11 -2.23
C PHE A 79 -9.95 3.53 -0.99
N GLU A 80 -10.46 2.39 -0.55
CA GLU A 80 -9.95 1.57 0.53
C GLU A 80 -9.51 0.21 -0.02
N VAL A 81 -8.67 -0.51 0.72
CA VAL A 81 -8.16 -1.83 0.32
C VAL A 81 -8.49 -2.84 1.41
N ALA A 82 -9.06 -4.00 1.07
CA ALA A 82 -9.25 -5.12 1.98
C ALA A 82 -8.48 -6.35 1.50
N VAL A 83 -7.82 -7.04 2.42
CA VAL A 83 -7.05 -8.25 2.11
C VAL A 83 -7.44 -9.35 3.08
N GLU A 84 -7.94 -10.48 2.56
CA GLU A 84 -8.22 -11.66 3.35
C GLU A 84 -6.92 -12.39 3.74
N ASN A 85 -6.72 -12.59 5.04
CA ASN A 85 -5.54 -13.21 5.64
C ASN A 85 -5.90 -14.52 6.35
N TRP A 86 -6.53 -15.46 5.62
CA TRP A 86 -6.93 -16.77 6.16
C TRP A 86 -5.79 -17.79 6.21
N THR A 87 -4.76 -17.65 5.37
CA THR A 87 -3.68 -18.66 5.22
C THR A 87 -2.28 -18.10 5.52
N HIS A 88 -2.18 -16.93 6.15
CA HIS A 88 -0.95 -16.15 6.31
C HIS A 88 -0.34 -15.73 4.96
N ASP A 89 -0.83 -14.62 4.43
CA ASP A 89 -0.35 -14.08 3.15
C ASP A 89 0.91 -13.20 3.31
N PHE A 90 1.97 -13.52 2.57
CA PHE A 90 3.24 -12.79 2.62
C PHE A 90 3.21 -11.46 1.86
N ASN A 91 2.20 -11.22 1.02
CA ASN A 91 2.07 -10.05 0.16
C ASN A 91 1.38 -8.86 0.85
N ILE A 92 0.76 -9.05 2.01
CA ILE A 92 0.04 -7.98 2.70
C ILE A 92 0.95 -6.76 2.95
N GLY A 93 2.22 -6.99 3.28
CA GLY A 93 3.21 -5.92 3.40
C GLY A 93 3.35 -5.05 2.15
N SER A 94 3.49 -5.65 0.98
CA SER A 94 3.63 -4.89 -0.27
C SER A 94 2.33 -4.18 -0.64
N MET A 95 1.16 -4.76 -0.31
CA MET A 95 -0.14 -4.10 -0.49
C MET A 95 -0.27 -2.86 0.39
N VAL A 96 0.08 -2.95 1.68
CA VAL A 96 0.07 -1.79 2.61
C VAL A 96 1.01 -0.69 2.13
N ARG A 97 2.20 -1.06 1.65
CA ARG A 97 3.15 -0.11 1.04
C ARG A 97 2.57 0.59 -0.17
N THR A 98 1.91 -0.17 -1.05
CA THR A 98 1.32 0.38 -2.27
C THR A 98 0.14 1.29 -1.95
N ALA A 99 -0.71 0.89 -0.99
CA ALA A 99 -1.80 1.71 -0.49
C ALA A 99 -1.31 3.03 0.11
N ASN A 100 -0.21 3.02 0.87
CA ASN A 100 0.41 4.25 1.37
C ASN A 100 0.94 5.13 0.23
N ALA A 101 1.63 4.54 -0.75
CA ALA A 101 2.18 5.28 -1.89
C ALA A 101 1.09 5.95 -2.74
N PHE A 102 -0.06 5.30 -2.90
CA PHE A 102 -1.23 5.83 -3.59
C PHE A 102 -2.21 6.57 -2.67
N ALA A 103 -1.83 6.91 -1.44
CA ALA A 103 -2.67 7.64 -0.48
C ALA A 103 -4.09 7.06 -0.32
N ALA A 104 -4.24 5.72 -0.34
CA ALA A 104 -5.50 5.06 -0.04
C ALA A 104 -6.00 5.49 1.34
N ARG A 105 -7.33 5.62 1.50
CA ARG A 105 -7.96 6.08 2.75
C ARG A 105 -7.63 5.16 3.92
N ARG A 106 -7.72 3.84 3.71
CA ARG A 106 -7.52 2.82 4.75
C ARG A 106 -7.22 1.45 4.12
N VAL A 107 -6.51 0.62 4.88
CA VAL A 107 -6.27 -0.80 4.56
C VAL A 107 -6.88 -1.68 5.65
N HIS A 108 -7.73 -2.62 5.24
CA HIS A 108 -8.37 -3.63 6.07
C HIS A 108 -7.63 -4.95 5.95
N ILE A 109 -7.18 -5.48 7.09
CA ILE A 109 -6.65 -6.83 7.19
C ILE A 109 -7.77 -7.70 7.76
N VAL A 110 -8.29 -8.58 6.93
CA VAL A 110 -9.49 -9.37 7.24
C VAL A 110 -9.09 -10.78 7.62
N GLY A 111 -9.43 -11.23 8.82
CA GLY A 111 -9.17 -12.60 9.29
C GLY A 111 -8.30 -12.67 10.55
N PRO A 112 -8.08 -13.89 11.08
CA PRO A 112 -7.60 -14.10 12.44
C PRO A 112 -6.07 -13.98 12.58
N HIS A 113 -5.36 -13.87 11.47
CA HIS A 113 -3.91 -14.00 11.47
C HIS A 113 -3.20 -12.66 11.52
N LYS A 114 -2.06 -12.65 12.23
CA LYS A 114 -1.11 -11.55 12.11
C LYS A 114 -0.60 -11.52 10.67
N TRP A 115 -0.54 -10.33 10.11
CA TRP A 115 -0.04 -10.15 8.75
C TRP A 115 1.47 -9.88 8.74
N ASN A 116 2.14 -10.26 7.65
CA ASN A 116 3.56 -10.04 7.49
C ASN A 116 3.88 -8.58 7.13
N ARG A 117 4.42 -7.83 8.08
CA ARG A 117 4.79 -6.42 7.90
C ARG A 117 6.11 -6.22 7.16
N LYS A 118 6.95 -7.24 6.96
CA LYS A 118 8.28 -7.03 6.36
C LYS A 118 8.22 -6.36 4.98
N GLY A 119 7.21 -6.69 4.18
CA GLY A 119 7.03 -6.10 2.85
C GLY A 119 6.58 -4.64 2.85
N SER A 120 6.08 -4.09 3.97
CA SER A 120 5.64 -2.70 4.04
C SER A 120 6.81 -1.72 4.08
N LEU A 121 7.98 -2.16 4.54
CA LEU A 121 9.14 -1.29 4.78
C LEU A 121 8.77 -0.07 5.64
N MET A 122 8.08 -0.32 6.76
CA MET A 122 7.67 0.67 7.76
C MET A 122 6.56 1.65 7.30
N THR A 123 6.02 1.53 6.08
CA THR A 123 4.94 2.42 5.63
C THR A 123 3.63 2.23 6.37
N GLU A 124 3.46 1.12 7.09
CA GLU A 124 2.32 0.89 7.97
C GLU A 124 2.26 1.89 9.12
N LEU A 125 3.37 2.55 9.44
CA LEU A 125 3.41 3.63 10.44
C LEU A 125 2.70 4.90 9.94
N TYR A 126 2.60 5.09 8.63
CA TYR A 126 2.01 6.28 8.00
C TYR A 126 0.65 5.99 7.35
N GLN A 127 0.19 4.73 7.39
CA GLN A 127 -1.06 4.28 6.79
C GLN A 127 -2.07 3.88 7.86
N HIS A 128 -3.36 4.18 7.63
CA HIS A 128 -4.44 3.67 8.45
C HIS A 128 -4.65 2.19 8.13
N VAL A 129 -4.30 1.32 9.08
CA VAL A 129 -4.48 -0.13 8.98
C VAL A 129 -5.45 -0.60 10.05
N VAL A 130 -6.57 -1.21 9.64
CA VAL A 130 -7.63 -1.72 10.52
C VAL A 130 -7.68 -3.24 10.41
N HIS A 131 -7.97 -3.92 11.52
CA HIS A 131 -8.09 -5.37 11.58
C HIS A 131 -9.55 -5.74 11.77
N ASP A 132 -10.06 -6.51 10.83
CA ASP A 132 -11.44 -6.98 10.83
C ASP A 132 -11.46 -8.49 11.03
N PRO A 133 -12.35 -9.05 11.86
CA PRO A 133 -12.37 -10.49 12.11
C PRO A 133 -12.80 -11.28 10.87
N ASP A 134 -13.71 -10.72 10.07
CA ASP A 134 -14.22 -11.30 8.82
C ASP A 134 -14.80 -10.22 7.90
N ILE A 135 -15.04 -10.60 6.64
CA ILE A 135 -15.48 -9.69 5.58
C ILE A 135 -16.92 -9.16 5.81
N ALA A 136 -17.77 -9.93 6.50
CA ALA A 136 -19.15 -9.54 6.78
C ALA A 136 -19.20 -8.45 7.85
N THR A 137 -18.41 -8.60 8.91
CA THR A 137 -18.23 -7.62 9.98
C THR A 137 -17.65 -6.33 9.42
N MET A 138 -16.57 -6.41 8.63
CA MET A 138 -16.00 -5.25 7.94
C MET A 138 -17.06 -4.51 7.10
N THR A 139 -17.83 -5.26 6.29
CA THR A 139 -18.90 -4.69 5.45
C THR A 139 -20.00 -4.01 6.27
N ALA A 140 -20.40 -4.61 7.40
CA ALA A 140 -21.39 -4.04 8.30
C ALA A 140 -20.88 -2.74 8.94
N THR A 141 -19.64 -2.73 9.44
CA THR A 141 -18.99 -1.54 10.01
C THR A 141 -18.92 -0.41 8.99
N LEU A 142 -18.48 -0.68 7.75
CA LEU A 142 -18.39 0.33 6.69
C LEU A 142 -19.76 0.93 6.33
N ARG A 143 -20.84 0.12 6.38
CA ARG A 143 -22.22 0.58 6.17
C ARG A 143 -22.70 1.47 7.31
N GLU A 144 -22.41 1.09 8.55
CA GLU A 144 -22.75 1.87 9.74
C GLU A 144 -21.99 3.21 9.77
N GLU A 145 -20.68 3.18 9.51
CA GLU A 145 -19.84 4.38 9.41
C GLU A 145 -20.39 5.34 8.34
N ALA A 146 -20.71 4.83 7.15
CA ALA A 146 -21.26 5.64 6.06
C ALA A 146 -22.61 6.25 6.44
N ALA A 147 -23.52 5.46 7.04
CA ALA A 147 -24.81 5.96 7.50
C ALA A 147 -24.67 7.05 8.58
N GLY A 148 -23.79 6.86 9.55
CA GLY A 148 -23.50 7.84 10.60
C GLY A 148 -22.90 9.14 10.09
N GLN A 149 -22.21 9.11 8.94
CA GLN A 149 -21.63 10.26 8.26
C GLN A 149 -22.55 10.88 7.20
N GLY A 150 -23.71 10.26 6.93
CA GLY A 150 -24.59 10.68 5.83
C GLY A 150 -23.98 10.44 4.44
N GLU A 151 -23.01 9.53 4.34
CA GLU A 151 -22.33 9.13 3.11
C GLU A 151 -22.93 7.84 2.53
N SER A 152 -22.72 7.61 1.24
CA SER A 152 -23.01 6.32 0.63
C SER A 152 -21.95 5.28 1.03
N THR A 153 -22.37 4.06 1.39
CA THR A 153 -21.50 2.88 1.53
C THR A 153 -20.52 2.75 0.36
N PRO A 154 -19.24 2.41 0.59
CA PRO A 154 -18.30 2.29 -0.52
C PRO A 154 -18.71 1.11 -1.39
N ARG A 155 -18.55 1.24 -2.71
CA ARG A 155 -18.82 0.13 -3.63
C ARG A 155 -17.81 -1.00 -3.37
N MET A 156 -18.27 -2.20 -3.07
CA MET A 156 -17.41 -3.36 -2.77
C MET A 156 -17.00 -4.03 -4.07
N ILE A 157 -15.71 -4.03 -4.40
CA ILE A 157 -15.20 -4.55 -5.66
C ILE A 157 -14.26 -5.72 -5.38
N ALA A 158 -14.66 -6.92 -5.77
CA ALA A 158 -13.83 -8.10 -5.71
C ALA A 158 -12.82 -8.12 -6.87
N ILE A 159 -11.53 -8.24 -6.57
CA ILE A 159 -10.49 -8.41 -7.58
C ILE A 159 -10.15 -9.89 -7.70
N ASP A 160 -10.81 -10.59 -8.62
CA ASP A 160 -10.63 -12.03 -8.85
C ASP A 160 -10.95 -12.43 -10.30
N ASN A 161 -10.33 -13.52 -10.77
CA ASN A 161 -10.50 -14.07 -12.11
C ASN A 161 -11.50 -15.24 -12.11
N VAL A 162 -12.77 -14.91 -11.90
CA VAL A 162 -13.89 -15.87 -11.84
C VAL A 162 -14.90 -15.64 -12.99
N PRO A 163 -15.72 -16.64 -13.35
CA PRO A 163 -16.74 -16.48 -14.39
C PRO A 163 -17.67 -15.29 -14.12
N GLY A 164 -17.86 -14.44 -15.14
CA GLY A 164 -18.69 -13.24 -15.03
C GLY A 164 -17.95 -11.98 -14.58
N ALA A 165 -16.68 -12.07 -14.23
CA ALA A 165 -15.86 -10.90 -13.89
C ALA A 165 -15.65 -9.97 -15.11
N VAL A 166 -15.59 -8.66 -14.84
CA VAL A 166 -15.40 -7.62 -15.85
C VAL A 166 -13.90 -7.31 -16.03
N PRO A 167 -13.39 -7.14 -17.27
CA PRO A 167 -12.00 -6.77 -17.49
C PRO A 167 -11.71 -5.38 -16.91
N MET A 168 -10.70 -5.29 -16.05
CA MET A 168 -10.28 -4.08 -15.35
C MET A 168 -9.94 -2.93 -16.29
N GLU A 169 -9.37 -3.24 -17.46
CA GLU A 169 -8.99 -2.27 -18.48
C GLU A 169 -10.20 -1.52 -19.07
N THR A 170 -11.40 -2.09 -18.93
CA THR A 170 -12.67 -1.49 -19.41
C THR A 170 -13.55 -0.99 -18.27
N TYR A 171 -13.29 -1.43 -17.04
CA TYR A 171 -14.09 -1.09 -15.88
C TYR A 171 -13.92 0.38 -15.47
N ARG A 172 -15.01 1.01 -15.05
CA ARG A 172 -15.02 2.39 -14.52
C ARG A 172 -15.12 2.33 -13.01
N PHE A 173 -14.01 2.59 -12.33
CA PHE A 173 -13.98 2.56 -10.88
C PHE A 173 -14.85 3.68 -10.31
N PRO A 174 -15.73 3.39 -9.34
CA PRO A 174 -16.34 4.44 -8.51
C PRO A 174 -15.26 5.17 -7.71
N ARG A 175 -15.47 6.46 -7.43
CA ARG A 175 -14.56 7.23 -6.58
C ARG A 175 -14.44 6.62 -5.18
N ARG A 176 -15.57 6.33 -4.55
CA ARG A 176 -15.65 5.73 -3.21
C ARG A 176 -15.89 4.22 -3.33
N CYS A 177 -14.83 3.43 -3.18
CA CYS A 177 -14.89 1.98 -3.33
C CYS A 177 -13.92 1.24 -2.38
N LEU A 178 -14.23 -0.01 -2.08
CA LEU A 178 -13.33 -0.93 -1.38
C LEU A 178 -12.84 -2.00 -2.37
N LEU A 179 -11.53 -2.07 -2.57
CA LEU A 179 -10.89 -3.09 -3.41
C LEU A 179 -10.56 -4.31 -2.54
N MET A 180 -11.22 -5.43 -2.78
CA MET A 180 -11.05 -6.67 -2.01
C MET A 180 -10.11 -7.64 -2.72
N PHE A 181 -9.13 -8.14 -1.98
CA PHE A 181 -8.14 -9.12 -2.43
C PHE A 181 -8.20 -10.37 -1.55
N GLY A 182 -8.15 -11.51 -2.20
CA GLY A 182 -8.10 -12.81 -1.53
C GLY A 182 -6.71 -13.20 -1.07
N ALA A 183 -6.63 -14.34 -0.39
CA ALA A 183 -5.37 -14.93 0.01
C ALA A 183 -4.66 -15.59 -1.18
N GLU A 184 -3.32 -15.56 -1.20
CA GLU A 184 -2.50 -16.22 -2.20
C GLU A 184 -2.81 -17.74 -2.27
N GLY A 185 -3.19 -18.20 -3.46
CA GLY A 185 -3.65 -19.57 -3.70
C GLY A 185 -5.16 -19.64 -3.94
N PRO A 186 -5.99 -19.68 -2.88
CA PRO A 186 -7.44 -19.88 -3.02
C PRO A 186 -8.18 -18.68 -3.60
N GLY A 187 -7.60 -17.47 -3.60
CA GLY A 187 -8.31 -16.27 -4.04
C GLY A 187 -9.27 -15.75 -2.97
N LEU A 188 -10.30 -15.03 -3.39
CA LEU A 188 -11.32 -14.50 -2.48
C LEU A 188 -12.23 -15.62 -1.97
N SER A 189 -12.71 -15.49 -0.73
CA SER A 189 -13.74 -16.35 -0.19
C SER A 189 -15.07 -16.18 -0.94
N GLU A 190 -15.88 -17.24 -0.96
CA GLU A 190 -17.24 -17.17 -1.53
C GLU A 190 -18.05 -16.05 -0.88
N LYS A 191 -17.89 -15.84 0.43
CA LYS A 191 -18.57 -14.76 1.16
C LYS A 191 -18.16 -13.37 0.67
N ALA A 192 -16.87 -13.17 0.35
CA ALA A 192 -16.41 -11.91 -0.21
C ALA A 192 -16.98 -11.66 -1.61
N LEU A 193 -17.08 -12.71 -2.44
CA LEU A 193 -17.73 -12.63 -3.75
C LEU A 193 -19.24 -12.34 -3.65
N GLU A 194 -19.94 -12.95 -2.69
CA GLU A 194 -21.37 -12.70 -2.44
C GLU A 194 -21.66 -11.27 -1.98
N LEU A 195 -20.72 -10.65 -1.24
CA LEU A 195 -20.85 -9.28 -0.73
C LEU A 195 -20.34 -8.23 -1.71
N ALA A 196 -19.66 -8.64 -2.79
CA ALA A 196 -19.17 -7.74 -3.82
C ALA A 196 -20.32 -7.18 -4.66
N ASP A 197 -20.28 -5.88 -4.92
CA ASP A 197 -21.17 -5.22 -5.88
C ASP A 197 -20.73 -5.46 -7.33
N ASP A 198 -19.42 -5.61 -7.55
CA ASP A 198 -18.82 -5.98 -8.84
C ASP A 198 -17.64 -6.94 -8.62
N VAL A 199 -17.39 -7.79 -9.62
CA VAL A 199 -16.17 -8.60 -9.70
C VAL A 199 -15.38 -8.17 -10.92
N VAL A 200 -14.11 -7.85 -10.72
CA VAL A 200 -13.22 -7.26 -11.73
C VAL A 200 -11.93 -8.07 -11.80
N TYR A 201 -11.43 -8.34 -13.00
CA TYR A 201 -10.20 -9.11 -13.19
C TYR A 201 -9.19 -8.37 -14.08
N ILE A 202 -7.90 -8.66 -13.89
CA ILE A 202 -6.83 -8.13 -14.74
C ILE A 202 -6.68 -9.06 -15.94
N SER A 203 -6.71 -8.49 -17.16
CA SER A 203 -6.58 -9.28 -18.38
C SER A 203 -5.22 -9.96 -18.44
N GLN A 204 -5.20 -11.28 -18.70
CA GLN A 204 -3.99 -12.08 -18.79
C GLN A 204 -3.87 -12.72 -20.18
N PHE A 205 -2.70 -12.59 -20.80
CA PHE A 205 -2.41 -13.11 -22.15
C PHE A 205 -1.35 -14.23 -22.13
N GLY A 206 -0.92 -14.63 -20.94
CA GLY A 206 0.05 -15.71 -20.73
C GLY A 206 -0.62 -17.06 -20.41
N SER A 207 0.17 -17.99 -19.86
CA SER A 207 -0.27 -19.36 -19.54
C SER A 207 -0.76 -19.57 -18.11
N VAL A 208 -0.67 -18.54 -17.25
CA VAL A 208 -1.03 -18.63 -15.83
C VAL A 208 -2.47 -18.20 -15.58
N ARG A 209 -3.07 -18.71 -14.50
CA ARG A 209 -4.44 -18.37 -14.09
C ARG A 209 -4.54 -17.06 -13.33
N SER A 210 -3.47 -16.66 -12.66
CA SER A 210 -3.40 -15.46 -11.83
C SER A 210 -1.98 -14.92 -11.77
N ILE A 211 -1.88 -13.64 -11.38
CA ILE A 211 -0.63 -12.97 -11.00
C ILE A 211 -0.51 -12.92 -9.47
N ASN A 212 0.67 -12.55 -8.98
CA ASN A 212 0.89 -12.34 -7.55
C ASN A 212 -0.15 -11.36 -6.96
N ALA A 213 -0.69 -11.68 -5.78
CA ALA A 213 -1.75 -10.89 -5.16
C ALA A 213 -1.33 -9.43 -4.90
N GLY A 214 -0.09 -9.22 -4.42
CA GLY A 214 0.45 -7.87 -4.21
C GLY A 214 0.60 -7.08 -5.51
N ALA A 215 0.98 -7.74 -6.60
CA ALA A 215 1.01 -7.14 -7.93
C ALA A 215 -0.40 -6.79 -8.44
N ALA A 216 -1.38 -7.69 -8.25
CA ALA A 216 -2.78 -7.41 -8.59
C ALA A 216 -3.32 -6.19 -7.83
N ALA A 217 -3.01 -6.08 -6.55
CA ALA A 217 -3.37 -4.93 -5.74
C ALA A 217 -2.75 -3.64 -6.26
N ALA A 218 -1.48 -3.66 -6.65
CA ALA A 218 -0.82 -2.50 -7.23
C ALA A 218 -1.47 -2.06 -8.56
N VAL A 219 -1.80 -3.00 -9.44
CA VAL A 219 -2.48 -2.72 -10.72
C VAL A 219 -3.87 -2.14 -10.48
N ALA A 220 -4.65 -2.73 -9.57
CA ALA A 220 -6.00 -2.26 -9.25
C ALA A 220 -6.00 -0.84 -8.67
N MET A 221 -5.14 -0.58 -7.68
CA MET A 221 -5.00 0.76 -7.10
C MET A 221 -4.52 1.78 -8.14
N HIS A 222 -3.53 1.43 -8.96
CA HIS A 222 -3.06 2.32 -10.02
C HIS A 222 -4.13 2.59 -11.08
N SER A 223 -4.97 1.59 -11.42
CA SER A 223 -6.09 1.78 -12.34
C SER A 223 -7.11 2.79 -11.79
N TRP A 224 -7.38 2.76 -10.48
CA TRP A 224 -8.17 3.79 -9.83
C TRP A 224 -7.50 5.17 -9.93
N ILE A 225 -6.19 5.25 -9.64
CA ILE A 225 -5.40 6.49 -9.71
C ILE A 225 -5.49 7.11 -11.11
N CYS A 226 -5.32 6.32 -12.17
CA CYS A 226 -5.44 6.79 -13.55
C CYS A 226 -6.81 7.38 -13.89
N GLN A 227 -7.87 7.00 -13.17
CA GLN A 227 -9.23 7.48 -13.43
C GLN A 227 -9.62 8.70 -12.58
N HIS A 228 -9.02 8.88 -11.39
CA HIS A 228 -9.52 9.83 -10.39
C HIS A 228 -8.49 10.78 -9.78
N ALA A 229 -7.20 10.43 -9.78
CA ALA A 229 -6.19 11.27 -9.16
C ALA A 229 -5.85 12.47 -10.05
N GLU A 230 -5.70 13.64 -9.43
CA GLU A 230 -5.13 14.81 -10.09
C GLU A 230 -3.61 14.65 -10.18
N VAL A 231 -3.14 14.26 -11.36
CA VAL A 231 -1.71 14.14 -11.64
C VAL A 231 -1.27 15.43 -12.34
N ALA A 232 -0.54 16.28 -11.62
CA ALA A 232 0.11 17.42 -12.24
C ALA A 232 1.14 16.90 -13.26
N GLY A 233 0.98 17.32 -14.51
CA GLY A 233 2.02 17.13 -15.54
C GLY A 233 3.28 17.94 -15.22
N PRO A 234 4.39 17.69 -15.93
CA PRO A 234 5.58 18.52 -15.85
C PRO A 234 5.29 19.99 -16.22
#